data_AF-A0A973BFP5-F1
#
_entry.id   AF-A0A973BFP5-F1
#
_cell.length_a   1.000
_cell.length_b   1.000
_cell.length_c   1.000
_cell.angle_alpha   90.00
_cell.angle_beta   90.00
_cell.angle_gamma   90.00
#
_symmetry.space_group_name_H-M   'P 1'
#
loop_
_entity.id
_entity.type
_entity.pdbx_description
1 polymer ?
#
loop_
_entity_poly.entity_id
_entity_poly.type
_entity_poly.pdbx_seq_one_letter_code
_entity_poly.pdbx_strand_id
1 'polypeptide(L)'
;MAQPILKTISLSQLKISKFNMRHSRKKPDVSDILPSIRESGIRQTLLVRKEGDHFGVVAGRRRFFALKEIEKETGKTPKVPCAIMREEDAASAIAASVIENVGRLPAAEM
;
A
#
# COMPACT_ATOMS: atom_id res chain seq x y z
N MET A 1 5.23 -21.47 -0.71
CA MET A 1 5.04 -20.01 -0.60
C MET A 1 3.59 -19.69 -0.97
N ALA A 2 2.76 -19.29 -0.01
CA ALA A 2 1.40 -18.87 -0.32
C ALA A 2 1.45 -17.54 -1.09
N GLN A 3 0.90 -17.52 -2.30
CA GLN A 3 0.83 -16.28 -3.10
C GLN A 3 -0.30 -15.39 -2.53
N PRO A 4 -0.06 -14.07 -2.35
CA PRO A 4 -1.10 -13.17 -1.87
C PRO A 4 -2.23 -13.05 -2.89
N ILE A 5 -3.47 -12.86 -2.42
CA ILE A 5 -4.63 -12.70 -3.29
C ILE A 5 -4.64 -11.27 -3.84
N LEU A 6 -4.57 -11.10 -5.16
CA LEU A 6 -4.66 -9.79 -5.79
C LEU A 6 -6.12 -9.38 -5.96
N LYS A 7 -6.49 -8.20 -5.44
CA LYS A 7 -7.83 -7.65 -5.56
C LYS A 7 -7.81 -6.14 -5.67
N THR A 8 -8.74 -5.60 -6.46
CA THR A 8 -8.99 -4.17 -6.51
C THR A 8 -9.99 -3.79 -5.42
N ILE A 9 -9.58 -2.91 -4.49
CA ILE A 9 -10.36 -2.50 -3.32
C ILE A 9 -10.63 -0.99 -3.39
N SER A 10 -11.81 -0.53 -2.96
CA SER A 10 -12.11 0.89 -2.89
C SER A 10 -11.24 1.57 -1.82
N LEU A 11 -10.67 2.74 -2.11
CA LEU A 11 -9.86 3.50 -1.13
C LEU A 11 -10.62 3.80 0.16
N SER A 12 -11.95 3.91 0.11
CA SER A 12 -12.83 4.07 1.28
C SER A 12 -12.78 2.89 2.26
N GLN A 13 -12.46 1.69 1.78
CA GLN A 13 -12.35 0.46 2.58
C GLN A 13 -10.94 0.24 3.12
N LEU A 14 -10.00 1.15 2.85
CA LEU A 14 -8.60 1.04 3.26
C LEU A 14 -8.31 1.98 4.43
N LYS A 15 -7.62 1.48 5.45
CA LYS A 15 -7.08 2.28 6.57
C LYS A 15 -5.63 1.91 6.83
N ILE A 16 -4.83 2.80 7.40
CA ILE A 16 -3.48 2.44 7.83
C ILE A 16 -3.58 1.45 8.99
N SER A 17 -2.97 0.28 8.84
CA SER A 17 -2.94 -0.73 9.88
C SER A 17 -1.94 -0.33 10.98
N LYS A 18 -2.22 -0.74 12.22
CA LYS A 18 -1.24 -0.73 13.33
C LYS A 18 -0.05 -1.67 13.10
N PHE A 19 -0.13 -2.58 12.13
CA PHE A 19 0.97 -3.48 11.76
C PHE A 19 1.90 -2.89 10.70
N ASN A 20 1.60 -1.69 10.19
CA ASN A 20 2.50 -0.98 9.29
C ASN A 20 3.69 -0.43 10.09
N MET A 21 4.90 -0.93 9.88
CA MET A 21 6.09 -0.50 10.67
C MET A 21 6.37 1.01 10.58
N ARG A 22 5.85 1.68 9.53
CA ARG A 22 5.96 3.14 9.35
C ARG A 22 4.65 3.86 9.69
N HIS A 23 3.76 3.25 10.48
CA HIS A 23 2.57 3.91 10.98
C HIS A 23 3.00 5.05 11.92
N SER A 24 2.62 6.27 11.57
CA SER A 24 2.86 7.44 12.42
C SER A 24 1.70 8.42 12.27
N ARG A 25 1.53 9.30 13.26
CA ARG A 25 0.47 10.33 13.24
C ARG A 25 0.72 11.36 12.14
N LYS A 26 1.98 11.72 11.88
CA LYS A 26 2.35 12.69 10.85
C LYS A 26 2.18 12.09 9.46
N LYS A 27 1.37 12.72 8.61
CA LYS A 27 1.22 12.31 7.20
C LYS A 27 2.60 12.29 6.51
N PRO A 28 2.90 11.29 5.67
CA PRO A 28 4.14 11.28 4.93
C PRO A 28 4.12 12.35 3.83
N ASP A 29 5.29 12.85 3.46
CA ASP A 29 5.40 13.61 2.21
C ASP A 29 5.28 12.65 1.02
N VAL A 30 4.49 13.08 0.04
CA VAL A 30 4.14 12.34 -1.19
C VAL A 30 4.34 13.18 -2.44
N SER A 31 4.91 14.39 -2.32
CA SER A 31 5.09 15.34 -3.42
C SER A 31 5.87 14.76 -4.61
N ASP A 32 6.84 13.90 -4.35
CA ASP A 32 7.66 13.16 -5.33
C ASP A 32 6.88 12.09 -6.12
N ILE A 33 5.92 11.40 -5.49
CA ILE A 33 5.19 10.28 -6.11
C ILE A 33 3.81 10.68 -6.65
N LEU A 34 3.25 11.79 -6.15
CA LEU A 34 1.91 12.24 -6.49
C LEU A 34 1.73 12.51 -8.00
N PRO A 35 2.66 13.19 -8.71
CA PRO A 35 2.54 13.39 -10.15
C PRO A 35 2.46 12.07 -10.94
N SER A 36 3.36 11.13 -10.62
CA SER A 36 3.40 9.83 -11.30
C SER A 36 2.14 8.99 -11.05
N ILE A 37 1.61 9.02 -9.82
CA ILE A 37 0.38 8.29 -9.48
C ILE A 37 -0.85 8.95 -10.14
N ARG A 38 -0.87 10.27 -10.34
CA ARG A 38 -1.94 10.93 -11.11
C ARG A 38 -1.94 10.49 -12.57
N GLU A 39 -0.76 10.41 -13.18
CA GLU A 39 -0.62 10.08 -14.60
C GLU A 39 -0.84 8.59 -14.87
N SER A 40 -0.18 7.71 -14.12
CA SER A 40 -0.11 6.27 -14.40
C SER A 40 -0.86 5.40 -13.40
N GLY A 41 -1.47 5.97 -12.37
CA GLY A 41 -2.02 5.21 -11.25
C GLY A 41 -0.96 4.51 -10.41
N ILE A 42 -1.40 3.55 -9.59
CA ILE A 42 -0.49 2.73 -8.79
C ILE A 42 0.05 1.56 -9.61
N ARG A 43 1.38 1.49 -9.73
CA ARG A 43 2.09 0.37 -10.38
C ARG A 43 2.38 -0.80 -9.43
N GLN A 44 2.74 -0.51 -8.18
CA GLN A 44 3.00 -1.51 -7.14
C GLN A 44 1.82 -1.59 -6.17
N THR A 45 1.23 -2.78 -6.03
CA THR A 45 0.05 -3.01 -5.17
C THR A 45 0.29 -2.62 -3.72
N LEU A 46 -0.77 -2.21 -3.00
CA LEU A 46 -0.69 -2.07 -1.54
C LEU A 46 -0.77 -3.45 -0.89
N LEU A 47 0.11 -3.74 0.07
CA LEU A 47 -0.02 -4.91 0.91
C LEU A 47 -1.04 -4.63 2.01
N VAL A 48 -2.11 -5.41 2.04
CA VAL A 48 -3.22 -5.22 2.99
C VAL A 48 -3.57 -6.52 3.70
N ARG A 49 -4.17 -6.41 4.88
CA ARG A 49 -4.77 -7.53 5.60
C ARG A 49 -6.21 -7.20 5.96
N LYS A 50 -7.06 -8.22 6.10
CA LYS A 50 -8.43 -8.03 6.58
C LYS A 50 -8.40 -7.60 8.06
N GLU A 51 -9.10 -6.52 8.40
CA GLU A 51 -9.21 -6.00 9.78
C GLU A 51 -10.68 -5.65 10.05
N GLY A 52 -11.44 -6.60 10.59
CA GLY A 52 -12.90 -6.47 10.73
C GLY A 52 -13.54 -6.18 9.37
N ASP A 53 -14.32 -5.11 9.27
CA ASP A 53 -15.05 -4.75 8.03
C ASP A 53 -14.20 -4.05 6.96
N HIS A 54 -12.95 -3.69 7.26
CA HIS A 54 -12.07 -2.96 6.36
C HIS A 54 -10.76 -3.72 6.09
N PHE A 55 -9.90 -3.14 5.26
CA PHE A 55 -8.57 -3.65 5.01
C PHE A 55 -7.52 -2.69 5.57
N GLY A 56 -6.61 -3.23 6.38
CA GLY A 56 -5.49 -2.51 6.97
C GLY A 56 -4.29 -2.54 6.02
N VAL A 57 -3.80 -1.36 5.62
CA VAL A 57 -2.59 -1.17 4.80
C VAL A 57 -1.35 -1.45 5.65
N VAL A 58 -0.72 -2.59 5.42
CA VAL A 58 0.50 -3.04 6.11
C VAL A 58 1.76 -2.47 5.44
N ALA A 59 1.78 -2.37 4.11
CA ALA A 59 2.84 -1.72 3.34
C ALA A 59 2.28 -0.80 2.25
N GLY A 60 3.06 0.20 1.83
CA GLY A 60 2.63 1.19 0.84
C GLY A 60 1.95 2.45 1.40
N ARG A 61 2.29 2.85 2.64
CA ARG A 61 1.72 4.04 3.31
C ARG A 61 1.76 5.31 2.44
N ARG A 62 2.89 5.63 1.81
CA ARG A 62 3.01 6.82 0.94
C ARG A 62 2.05 6.76 -0.24
N ARG A 63 1.95 5.61 -0.91
CA ARG A 63 1.01 5.35 -2.01
C ARG A 63 -0.44 5.54 -1.58
N PHE A 64 -0.82 5.05 -0.39
CA PHE A 64 -2.15 5.29 0.19
C PHE A 64 -2.42 6.79 0.41
N PHE A 65 -1.46 7.54 0.98
CA PHE A 65 -1.64 8.97 1.19
C PHE A 65 -1.68 9.78 -0.10
N ALA A 66 -0.90 9.41 -1.13
CA ALA A 66 -1.00 10.03 -2.44
C ALA A 66 -2.40 9.84 -3.06
N LEU A 67 -2.96 8.63 -2.98
CA LEU A 67 -4.33 8.37 -3.41
C LEU A 67 -5.37 9.16 -2.60
N LYS A 68 -5.13 9.40 -1.30
CA LYS A 68 -5.99 10.24 -0.47
C LYS A 68 -5.93 11.71 -0.87
N GLU A 69 -4.78 12.22 -1.31
CA GLU A 69 -4.72 13.57 -1.87
C GLU A 69 -5.48 13.64 -3.20
N ILE A 70 -5.31 12.66 -4.09
CA ILE A 70 -6.07 12.58 -5.36
C ILE A 70 -7.59 12.48 -5.12
N GLU A 71 -8.02 11.69 -4.12
CA GLU A 71 -9.44 11.58 -3.76
C GLU A 71 -10.02 12.93 -3.32
N LYS A 72 -9.27 13.72 -2.53
CA LYS A 72 -9.71 15.06 -2.13
C LYS A 72 -9.75 16.04 -3.31
N GLU A 73 -8.77 15.98 -4.20
CA GLU A 73 -8.68 16.87 -5.36
C GLU A 73 -9.77 16.61 -6.38
N THR A 74 -10.10 15.34 -6.61
CA THR A 74 -11.03 14.93 -7.67
C THR A 74 -12.45 14.67 -7.19
N GLY A 75 -12.64 14.50 -5.87
CA GLY A 75 -13.91 14.06 -5.27
C GLY A 75 -14.27 12.60 -5.60
N LYS A 76 -13.39 11.85 -6.26
CA LYS A 76 -13.63 10.47 -6.69
C LYS A 76 -12.80 9.51 -5.86
N THR A 77 -13.45 8.50 -5.29
CA THR A 77 -12.77 7.43 -4.55
C THR A 77 -12.07 6.47 -5.51
N PRO A 78 -10.72 6.40 -5.52
CA PRO A 78 -9.98 5.52 -6.42
C PRO A 78 -10.20 4.05 -6.09
N LYS A 79 -10.16 3.22 -7.12
CA LYS A 79 -10.01 1.78 -7.01
C LYS A 79 -8.53 1.43 -6.94
N VAL A 80 -8.13 0.67 -5.92
CA VAL A 80 -6.73 0.48 -5.55
C VAL A 80 -6.35 -0.99 -5.72
N PRO A 81 -5.28 -1.31 -6.47
CA PRO A 81 -4.79 -2.67 -6.56
C PRO A 81 -4.09 -3.07 -5.26
N CYS A 82 -4.55 -4.15 -4.64
CA CYS A 82 -4.07 -4.62 -3.35
C CYS A 82 -3.68 -6.10 -3.40
N ALA A 83 -2.61 -6.45 -2.68
CA ALA A 83 -2.25 -7.81 -2.34
C ALA A 83 -2.78 -8.08 -0.92
N ILE A 84 -3.74 -9.00 -0.79
CA ILE A 84 -4.37 -9.36 0.47
C ILE A 84 -3.59 -10.51 1.12
N MET A 85 -3.14 -10.28 2.35
CA MET A 85 -2.51 -11.27 3.22
C MET A 85 -3.56 -12.22 3.79
N ARG A 86 -3.27 -13.52 3.78
CA ARG A 86 -4.11 -14.54 4.43
C ARG A 86 -3.84 -14.56 5.93
N GLU A 87 -4.85 -14.93 6.71
CA GLU A 87 -4.76 -14.96 8.19
C GLU A 87 -3.73 -15.99 8.69
N GLU A 88 -3.54 -17.07 7.94
CA GLU A 88 -2.54 -18.12 8.19
C GLU A 88 -1.07 -17.66 7.99
N ASP A 89 -0.85 -16.47 7.40
CA ASP A 89 0.48 -15.91 7.09
C ASP A 89 0.90 -14.75 8.03
N ALA A 90 0.23 -14.56 9.17
CA ALA A 90 0.53 -13.45 10.08
C ALA A 90 1.99 -13.43 10.61
N ALA A 91 2.63 -14.59 10.75
CA ALA A 91 4.06 -14.71 11.08
C ALA A 91 4.98 -14.41 9.87
N SER A 92 4.51 -14.70 8.66
CA SER A 92 5.17 -14.41 7.37
C SER A 92 5.08 -12.93 6.98
N ALA A 93 4.19 -12.18 7.64
CA ALA A 93 3.94 -10.76 7.40
C ALA A 93 5.16 -9.87 7.54
N ILE A 94 6.01 -10.18 8.52
CA ILE A 94 7.26 -9.46 8.76
C ILE A 94 8.26 -9.76 7.64
N ALA A 95 8.35 -11.02 7.19
CA ALA A 95 9.25 -11.43 6.12
C ALA A 95 8.84 -10.84 4.75
N ALA A 96 7.54 -10.79 4.44
CA ALA A 96 7.05 -10.20 3.20
C ALA A 96 7.28 -8.67 3.12
N SER A 97 7.12 -7.94 4.24
CA SER A 97 7.45 -6.52 4.30
C SER A 97 8.94 -6.25 4.08
N VAL A 98 9.82 -7.21 4.41
CA VAL A 98 11.26 -7.13 4.16
C VAL A 98 11.58 -7.47 2.70
N ILE A 99 10.97 -8.52 2.13
CA ILE A 99 11.23 -8.98 0.75
C ILE A 99 10.71 -7.97 -0.29
N GLU A 100 9.55 -7.31 -0.09
CA GLU A 100 9.07 -6.26 -1.01
C GLU A 100 10.06 -5.08 -1.11
N ASN A 101 10.81 -4.81 -0.03
CA ASN A 101 11.75 -3.70 0.03
C ASN A 101 13.18 -4.06 -0.44
N VAL A 102 13.52 -5.35 -0.55
CA VAL A 102 14.84 -5.84 -1.04
C VAL A 102 14.90 -5.95 -2.57
N GLY A 103 13.76 -6.05 -3.26
CA GLY A 103 13.70 -6.07 -4.72
C GLY A 103 14.10 -4.76 -5.43
N ARG A 104 14.56 -3.74 -4.69
CA ARG A 104 15.18 -2.55 -5.25
C ARG A 104 16.58 -2.38 -4.64
N LEU A 105 17.52 -3.21 -5.09
CA LEU A 105 18.89 -2.71 -5.21
C LEU A 105 18.80 -1.42 -6.04
N PRO A 106 19.45 -0.31 -5.64
CA PRO A 106 19.71 0.75 -6.60
C PRO A 106 20.42 0.06 -7.78
N ALA A 107 20.00 0.35 -9.01
CA ALA A 107 20.86 0.11 -10.15
C ALA A 107 22.12 0.95 -9.89
N ALA A 108 23.12 0.34 -9.27
CA ALA A 108 24.47 0.85 -9.30
C ALA A 108 24.88 0.76 -10.77
N GLU A 109 25.03 1.96 -11.36
CA GLU A 109 25.94 2.31 -12.43
C GLU A 109 26.22 1.22 -13.47
N MET A 110 25.70 1.44 -14.69
CA MET A 110 26.38 1.04 -15.92
C MET A 110 26.62 2.28 -16.76
#